data_AF-A0A7F8QGF7-F1
#
_entry.id   AF-A0A7F8QGF7-F1
#
_cell.length_a   1.000
_cell.length_b   1.000
_cell.length_c   1.000
_cell.angle_alpha   90.00
_cell.angle_beta   90.00
_cell.angle_gamma   90.00
#
_symmetry.space_group_name_H-M   'P 1'
#
loop_
_entity.id
_entity.type
_entity.pdbx_description
1 polymer ?
#
loop_
_entity_poly.entity_id
_entity_poly.type
_entity_poly.pdbx_seq_one_letter_code
_entity_poly.pdbx_strand_id
1 'polypeptide(L)'
;MAGGSAWAWSPPPSPIPAETERLLTPSPGYGTQAGASPVPPEEEDLRRRLKYFFMSPCDKFRAKGRKPFKLMLQVVKILVVTVQLILFGLSNQLAVTFREENTIAFRHLFLLGYSDGADDTFAAYTREQLYQAIFHAVDQYLMLPDVSLGRYAYVRGGGGPWANGSALALCQQYYHRGHVDPANDTFDIDPMVVTGE
;
A
#
# COMPACT_ATOMS: atom_id res chain seq x y z
N MET A 1 -47.38 -18.51 -50.27
CA MET A 1 -46.31 -17.55 -50.60
C MET A 1 -45.32 -17.63 -49.45
N ALA A 2 -44.29 -18.47 -49.56
CA ALA A 2 -42.99 -18.15 -50.19
C ALA A 2 -42.34 -16.94 -49.48
N GLY A 3 -41.16 -17.03 -48.88
CA GLY A 3 -40.19 -18.11 -48.83
C GLY A 3 -39.12 -17.77 -47.78
N GLY A 4 -38.31 -18.78 -47.43
CA GLY A 4 -37.16 -18.62 -46.57
C GLY A 4 -35.95 -17.99 -47.28
N SER A 5 -34.98 -17.57 -46.48
CA SER A 5 -33.56 -17.45 -46.83
C SER A 5 -32.83 -17.14 -45.52
N ALA A 6 -32.22 -18.15 -44.89
CA ALA A 6 -30.82 -18.55 -45.11
C ALA A 6 -29.84 -17.44 -44.71
N TRP A 7 -29.44 -17.47 -43.44
CA TRP A 7 -28.30 -16.72 -42.90
C TRP A 7 -27.01 -17.29 -43.49
N ALA A 8 -26.49 -16.64 -44.53
CA ALA A 8 -25.15 -16.91 -45.04
C ALA A 8 -24.14 -16.06 -44.25
N TRP A 9 -23.20 -16.74 -43.61
CA TRP A 9 -22.04 -16.14 -42.94
C TRP A 9 -21.09 -15.55 -43.98
N SER A 10 -20.84 -14.24 -43.90
CA SER A 10 -19.74 -13.57 -44.62
C SER A 10 -18.58 -13.33 -43.64
N PRO A 11 -17.34 -13.72 -43.97
CA PRO A 11 -16.19 -13.50 -43.11
C PRO A 11 -15.80 -12.01 -43.04
N PRO A 12 -15.18 -11.56 -41.93
CA PRO A 12 -14.74 -10.18 -41.78
C PRO A 12 -13.59 -9.83 -42.73
N PRO A 13 -13.48 -8.57 -43.18
CA PRO A 13 -12.38 -8.13 -44.01
C PRO A 13 -11.05 -8.17 -43.25
N SER A 14 -10.02 -8.68 -43.92
CA SER A 14 -8.63 -8.77 -43.47
C SER A 14 -8.00 -7.39 -43.14
N PRO A 15 -7.08 -7.33 -42.16
CA PRO A 15 -6.49 -6.09 -41.70
C PRO A 15 -5.53 -5.46 -42.71
N ILE A 16 -5.58 -4.12 -42.75
CA ILE A 16 -4.78 -3.20 -43.55
C ILE A 16 -3.28 -3.36 -43.23
N PRO A 17 -2.39 -3.50 -44.22
CA PRO A 17 -0.94 -3.52 -43.98
C PRO A 17 -0.39 -2.12 -43.68
N ALA A 18 0.57 -2.09 -42.76
CA ALA A 18 1.12 -0.92 -42.09
C ALA A 18 1.88 0.06 -43.02
N GLU A 19 1.70 1.36 -42.72
CA GLU A 19 2.30 2.54 -43.36
C GLU A 19 3.83 2.70 -43.12
N THR A 20 4.53 1.64 -42.71
CA THR A 20 5.97 1.69 -42.38
C THR A 20 6.90 1.17 -43.47
N GLU A 21 6.38 0.57 -44.54
CA GLU A 21 7.20 0.08 -45.66
C GLU A 21 7.46 1.13 -46.75
N ARG A 22 6.98 2.37 -46.58
CA ARG A 22 7.17 3.45 -47.58
C ARG A 22 8.35 4.39 -47.34
N LEU A 23 9.11 4.22 -46.26
CA LEU A 23 10.27 5.07 -45.95
C LEU A 23 11.63 4.45 -46.32
N LEU A 24 11.65 3.28 -46.96
CA LEU A 24 12.89 2.58 -47.35
C LEU A 24 12.98 2.31 -48.86
N THR A 25 12.51 3.23 -49.69
CA THR A 25 12.91 3.26 -51.10
C THR A 25 14.02 4.30 -51.31
N PRO A 26 15.22 3.89 -51.75
CA PRO A 26 16.24 4.81 -52.21
C PRO A 26 15.78 5.43 -53.53
N SER A 27 15.60 6.76 -53.58
CA SER A 27 15.37 7.48 -54.84
C SER A 27 16.70 7.67 -55.58
N PRO A 28 16.84 7.19 -56.83
CA PRO A 28 17.97 7.53 -57.67
C PRO A 28 17.56 8.68 -58.60
N GLY A 29 18.20 9.85 -58.48
CA GLY A 29 17.95 10.91 -59.47
C GLY A 29 18.56 12.27 -59.18
N TYR A 30 19.57 12.61 -59.99
CA TYR A 30 20.01 13.94 -60.40
C TYR A 30 20.95 14.72 -59.46
N GLY A 31 22.22 14.84 -59.90
CA GLY A 31 23.30 15.44 -59.14
C GLY A 31 23.51 16.94 -59.35
N THR A 32 24.44 17.51 -58.58
CA THR A 32 25.62 18.26 -59.06
C THR A 32 26.50 18.62 -57.85
N GLN A 33 27.80 18.61 -58.11
CA GLN A 33 28.99 18.62 -57.26
C GLN A 33 29.14 19.71 -56.18
N ALA A 34 30.14 19.43 -55.35
CA ALA A 34 31.08 20.35 -54.70
C ALA A 34 30.71 20.84 -53.30
N GLY A 35 31.52 20.41 -52.32
CA GLY A 35 31.50 20.96 -50.98
C GLY A 35 31.93 20.00 -49.88
N ALA A 36 32.98 19.19 -50.10
CA ALA A 36 33.68 18.56 -49.01
C ALA A 36 34.41 19.66 -48.21
N SER A 37 33.71 20.28 -47.25
CA SER A 37 34.40 20.89 -46.13
C SER A 37 34.72 19.77 -45.15
N PRO A 38 36.00 19.47 -44.85
CA PRO A 38 36.32 18.40 -43.93
C PRO A 38 35.80 18.81 -42.56
N VAL A 39 34.76 18.14 -42.10
CA VAL A 39 34.37 18.19 -40.69
C VAL A 39 35.63 17.79 -39.92
N PRO A 40 36.14 18.62 -39.00
CA PRO A 40 37.42 18.39 -38.38
C PRO A 40 37.42 16.98 -37.74
N PRO A 41 38.46 16.17 -37.95
CA PRO A 41 38.46 14.74 -37.59
C PRO A 41 38.20 14.51 -36.09
N GLU A 42 38.47 15.53 -35.28
CA GLU A 42 38.21 15.64 -33.85
C GLU A 42 36.72 15.76 -33.48
N GLU A 43 35.87 16.44 -34.28
CA GLU A 43 34.41 16.48 -34.05
C GLU A 43 33.73 15.16 -34.43
N GLU A 44 34.22 14.48 -35.45
CA GLU A 44 33.74 13.13 -35.78
C GLU A 44 34.15 12.12 -34.71
N ASP A 45 35.37 12.23 -34.17
CA ASP A 45 35.84 11.33 -33.11
C ASP A 45 35.09 11.57 -31.79
N LEU A 46 34.78 12.83 -31.45
CA LEU A 46 33.93 13.20 -30.32
C LEU A 46 32.48 12.77 -30.52
N ARG A 47 31.88 12.96 -31.71
CA ARG A 47 30.52 12.47 -32.02
C ARG A 47 30.44 10.94 -32.01
N ARG A 48 31.46 10.25 -32.49
CA ARG A 48 31.55 8.77 -32.41
C ARG A 48 31.71 8.30 -30.97
N ARG A 49 32.53 8.97 -30.16
CA ARG A 49 32.70 8.68 -28.73
C ARG A 49 31.45 8.96 -27.91
N LEU A 50 30.74 10.05 -28.18
CA LEU A 50 29.49 10.41 -27.50
C LEU A 50 28.36 9.45 -27.88
N LYS A 51 28.25 9.07 -29.16
CA LYS A 51 27.30 8.04 -29.64
C LYS A 51 27.61 6.65 -29.06
N TYR A 52 28.89 6.32 -28.85
CA TYR A 52 29.34 5.08 -28.19
C TYR A 52 29.19 5.12 -26.65
N PHE A 53 29.12 6.31 -26.05
CA PHE A 53 28.84 6.51 -24.63
C PHE A 53 27.32 6.46 -24.34
N PHE A 54 26.50 6.88 -25.31
CA PHE A 54 25.03 6.86 -25.26
C PHE A 54 24.37 5.64 -25.93
N MET A 55 25.13 4.76 -26.59
CA MET A 55 24.59 3.47 -27.06
C MET A 55 24.34 2.54 -25.88
N SER A 56 23.20 1.84 -25.95
CA SER A 56 22.76 0.91 -24.92
C SER A 56 23.87 -0.09 -24.59
N PRO A 57 24.11 -0.38 -23.29
CA PRO A 57 25.21 -1.23 -22.82
C PRO A 57 25.35 -2.57 -23.56
N CYS A 58 24.26 -3.12 -24.10
CA CYS A 58 24.21 -4.35 -24.87
C CYS A 58 25.01 -4.31 -26.20
N ASP A 59 25.14 -3.15 -26.85
CA ASP A 59 25.89 -3.02 -28.12
C ASP A 59 27.41 -2.96 -27.89
N LYS A 60 27.83 -2.49 -26.71
CA LYS A 60 29.24 -2.49 -26.29
C LYS A 60 29.77 -3.90 -26.01
N PHE A 61 28.87 -4.84 -25.66
CA PHE A 61 29.19 -6.25 -25.39
C PHE A 61 29.41 -7.06 -26.65
N ARG A 62 28.67 -6.76 -27.71
CA ARG A 62 28.75 -7.50 -28.98
C ARG A 62 30.06 -7.25 -29.74
N ALA A 63 30.71 -6.11 -29.51
CA ALA A 63 31.91 -5.70 -30.25
C ALA A 63 33.27 -6.02 -29.58
N LYS A 64 33.32 -6.48 -28.32
CA LYS A 64 34.61 -6.55 -27.56
C LYS A 64 34.90 -7.81 -26.74
N GLY A 65 34.00 -8.79 -26.69
CA GLY A 65 34.31 -10.15 -26.19
C GLY A 65 34.79 -10.32 -24.73
N ARG A 66 34.76 -9.29 -23.87
CA ARG A 66 35.04 -9.44 -22.43
C ARG A 66 33.74 -9.66 -21.64
N LYS A 67 33.74 -10.61 -20.70
CA LYS A 67 32.55 -10.98 -19.90
C LYS A 67 32.00 -9.79 -19.08
N PRO A 68 30.68 -9.47 -19.18
CA PRO A 68 30.00 -8.35 -18.52
C PRO A 68 29.90 -8.36 -16.98
N PHE A 69 30.86 -8.89 -16.23
CA PHE A 69 30.68 -9.13 -14.79
C PHE A 69 30.12 -7.91 -14.03
N LYS A 70 30.49 -6.69 -14.41
CA LYS A 70 29.99 -5.44 -13.79
C LYS A 70 28.54 -5.08 -14.12
N LEU A 71 28.06 -5.34 -15.35
CA LEU A 71 26.65 -5.14 -15.70
C LEU A 71 25.76 -6.28 -15.22
N MET A 72 26.26 -7.52 -15.27
CA MET A 72 25.56 -8.67 -14.75
C MET A 72 25.31 -8.51 -13.24
N LEU A 73 26.31 -8.04 -12.48
CA LEU A 73 26.12 -7.71 -11.06
C LEU A 73 25.04 -6.65 -10.83
N GLN A 74 24.93 -5.67 -11.74
CA GLN A 74 23.94 -4.60 -11.61
C GLN A 74 22.51 -5.13 -11.83
N VAL A 75 22.30 -6.01 -12.81
CA VAL A 75 21.02 -6.69 -13.04
C VAL A 75 20.69 -7.64 -11.89
N VAL A 76 21.67 -8.41 -11.40
CA VAL A 76 21.49 -9.30 -10.25
C VAL A 76 21.15 -8.51 -8.99
N LYS A 77 21.81 -7.39 -8.71
CA LYS A 77 21.50 -6.53 -7.56
C LYS A 77 20.06 -6.02 -7.63
N ILE A 78 19.61 -5.56 -8.80
CA ILE A 78 18.23 -5.09 -8.98
C ILE A 78 17.26 -6.23 -8.68
N LEU A 79 17.49 -7.43 -9.22
CA LEU A 79 16.64 -8.59 -8.99
C LEU A 79 16.64 -9.03 -7.52
N VAL A 80 17.79 -9.03 -6.86
CA VAL A 80 17.89 -9.37 -5.43
C VAL A 80 17.15 -8.35 -4.57
N VAL A 81 17.33 -7.06 -4.83
CA VAL A 81 16.64 -6.00 -4.07
C VAL A 81 15.14 -6.02 -4.30
N THR A 82 14.67 -6.29 -5.53
CA THR A 82 13.23 -6.39 -5.81
C THR A 82 12.61 -7.60 -5.13
N VAL A 83 13.27 -8.76 -5.17
CA VAL A 83 12.81 -9.97 -4.46
C VAL A 83 12.78 -9.73 -2.95
N GLN A 84 13.83 -9.14 -2.38
CA GLN A 84 13.86 -8.78 -0.96
C GLN A 84 12.70 -7.84 -0.57
N LEU A 85 12.44 -6.83 -1.40
CA LEU A 85 11.37 -5.88 -1.15
C LEU A 85 9.98 -6.52 -1.24
N ILE A 86 9.76 -7.43 -2.20
CA ILE A 86 8.49 -8.17 -2.33
C ILE A 86 8.29 -9.10 -1.13
N LEU A 87 9.31 -9.87 -0.73
CA LEU A 87 9.22 -10.77 0.42
C LEU A 87 8.94 -10.00 1.72
N PHE A 88 9.60 -8.86 1.90
CA PHE A 88 9.35 -7.96 3.03
C PHE A 88 7.95 -7.35 2.97
N GLY A 89 7.52 -6.89 1.79
CA GLY A 89 6.19 -6.32 1.57
C GLY A 89 5.08 -7.33 1.88
N LEU A 90 5.22 -8.57 1.41
CA LEU A 90 4.27 -9.65 1.69
C LEU A 90 4.23 -10.00 3.18
N SER A 91 5.39 -10.05 3.85
CA SER A 91 5.47 -10.36 5.29
C SER A 91 4.82 -9.26 6.13
N ASN A 92 5.11 -8.00 5.81
CA ASN A 92 4.49 -6.86 6.50
C ASN A 92 3.01 -6.76 6.19
N GLN A 93 2.60 -6.98 4.94
CA GLN A 93 1.20 -6.99 4.56
C GLN A 93 0.44 -8.06 5.34
N LEU A 94 0.96 -9.30 5.44
CA LEU A 94 0.31 -10.37 6.19
C LEU A 94 0.23 -10.06 7.69
N ALA A 95 1.28 -9.48 8.27
CA ALA A 95 1.27 -9.07 9.68
C ALA A 95 0.27 -7.93 9.94
N VAL A 96 0.17 -6.97 9.03
CA VAL A 96 -0.80 -5.87 9.10
C VAL A 96 -2.22 -6.40 8.93
N THR A 97 -2.47 -7.24 7.93
CA THR A 97 -3.80 -7.85 7.70
C THR A 97 -4.23 -8.68 8.90
N PHE A 98 -3.35 -9.51 9.46
CA PHE A 98 -3.66 -10.24 10.68
C PHE A 98 -4.03 -9.28 11.83
N ARG A 99 -3.23 -8.24 12.06
CA ARG A 99 -3.53 -7.24 13.10
C ARG A 99 -4.86 -6.52 12.87
N GLU A 100 -5.12 -6.12 11.63
CA GLU A 100 -6.31 -5.37 11.23
C GLU A 100 -7.57 -6.21 11.39
N GLU A 101 -7.57 -7.43 10.86
CA GLU A 101 -8.67 -8.38 10.98
C GLU A 101 -8.98 -8.72 12.44
N ASN A 102 -7.95 -8.96 13.26
CA ASN A 102 -8.13 -9.19 14.69
C ASN A 102 -8.70 -7.94 15.40
N THR A 103 -8.27 -6.74 15.00
CA THR A 103 -8.79 -5.49 15.58
C THR A 103 -10.26 -5.28 15.20
N ILE A 104 -10.64 -5.56 13.96
CA ILE A 104 -12.04 -5.50 13.51
C ILE A 104 -12.88 -6.51 14.30
N ALA A 105 -12.40 -7.75 14.46
CA ALA A 105 -13.09 -8.75 15.28
C ALA A 105 -13.27 -8.29 16.74
N PHE A 106 -12.26 -7.65 17.33
CA PHE A 106 -12.37 -7.09 18.67
C PHE A 106 -13.36 -5.94 18.78
N ARG A 107 -13.48 -5.08 17.76
CA ARG A 107 -14.52 -4.05 17.73
C ARG A 107 -15.91 -4.68 17.80
N HIS A 108 -16.17 -5.68 16.97
CA HIS A 108 -17.45 -6.41 16.97
C HIS A 108 -17.71 -7.19 18.27
N LEU A 109 -16.67 -7.69 18.94
CA LEU A 109 -16.81 -8.42 20.20
C LEU A 109 -17.02 -7.51 21.42
N PHE A 110 -16.28 -6.41 21.53
CA PHE A 110 -16.26 -5.59 22.75
C PHE A 110 -17.12 -4.33 22.68
N LEU A 111 -17.37 -3.77 21.49
CA LEU A 111 -18.16 -2.56 21.33
C LEU A 111 -19.63 -2.92 21.10
N LEU A 112 -20.47 -2.61 22.09
CA LEU A 112 -21.90 -2.90 22.04
C LEU A 112 -22.57 -2.15 20.88
N GLY A 113 -23.10 -2.89 19.92
CA GLY A 113 -23.84 -2.31 18.77
C GLY A 113 -22.94 -1.70 17.68
N TYR A 114 -21.67 -2.09 17.62
CA TYR A 114 -20.76 -1.66 16.55
C TYR A 114 -21.17 -2.20 15.18
N SER A 115 -20.95 -1.40 14.14
CA SER A 115 -21.16 -1.76 12.74
C SER A 115 -20.02 -1.24 11.88
N ASP A 116 -19.68 -1.97 10.81
CA ASP A 116 -18.60 -1.59 9.92
C ASP A 116 -18.79 -0.18 9.34
N GLY A 117 -17.76 0.65 9.43
CA GLY A 117 -17.76 2.03 8.94
C GLY A 117 -18.29 3.09 9.93
N ALA A 118 -18.66 2.69 11.15
CA ALA A 118 -19.09 3.62 12.21
C ALA A 118 -17.95 4.08 13.15
N ASP A 119 -16.68 3.79 12.83
CA ASP A 119 -15.54 4.05 13.71
C ASP A 119 -15.49 5.51 14.23
N ASP A 120 -15.78 6.48 13.38
CA ASP A 120 -15.69 7.91 13.72
C ASP A 120 -16.97 8.47 14.37
N THR A 121 -18.09 7.75 14.26
CA THR A 121 -19.42 8.21 14.71
C THR A 121 -19.95 7.43 15.90
N PHE A 122 -19.30 6.32 16.26
CA PHE A 122 -19.68 5.49 17.39
C PHE A 122 -19.41 6.20 18.73
N ALA A 123 -20.48 6.62 19.41
CA ALA A 123 -20.41 7.33 20.67
C ALA A 123 -21.62 6.97 21.57
N ALA A 124 -21.41 7.07 22.89
CA ALA A 124 -22.49 6.96 23.88
C ALA A 124 -23.04 8.36 24.21
N TYR A 125 -24.36 8.52 24.13
CA TYR A 125 -25.02 9.82 24.37
C TYR A 125 -25.75 9.88 25.71
N THR A 126 -25.99 8.73 26.33
CA THR A 126 -26.64 8.64 27.65
C THR A 126 -25.75 7.93 28.66
N ARG A 127 -25.95 8.25 29.95
CA ARG A 127 -25.24 7.61 31.05
C ARG A 127 -25.47 6.10 31.08
N GLU A 128 -26.71 5.67 30.82
CA GLU A 128 -27.07 4.25 30.79
C GLU A 128 -26.37 3.52 29.64
N GLN A 129 -26.33 4.10 28.44
CA GLN A 129 -25.60 3.54 27.30
C GLN A 129 -24.11 3.40 27.60
N LEU A 130 -23.50 4.39 28.25
CA LEU A 130 -22.09 4.34 28.64
C LEU A 130 -21.82 3.17 29.59
N TYR A 131 -22.63 3.03 30.65
CA TYR A 131 -22.48 1.89 31.57
C TYR A 131 -22.69 0.56 30.87
N GLN A 132 -23.72 0.43 30.04
CA GLN A 132 -23.97 -0.79 29.27
C GLN A 132 -22.80 -1.16 28.36
N ALA A 133 -22.21 -0.18 27.65
CA ALA A 133 -21.05 -0.42 26.80
C ALA A 133 -19.82 -0.90 27.60
N ILE A 134 -19.55 -0.27 28.76
CA ILE A 134 -18.43 -0.67 29.63
C ILE A 134 -18.65 -2.09 30.16
N PHE A 135 -19.83 -2.40 30.71
CA PHE A 135 -20.12 -3.72 31.24
C PHE A 135 -20.14 -4.79 30.15
N HIS A 136 -20.63 -4.48 28.96
CA HIS A 136 -20.57 -5.39 27.82
C HIS A 136 -19.13 -5.75 27.46
N ALA A 137 -18.22 -4.76 27.39
CA ALA A 137 -16.82 -5.02 27.09
C ALA A 137 -16.15 -5.92 28.15
N VAL A 138 -16.47 -5.70 29.44
CA VAL A 138 -15.96 -6.53 30.54
C VAL A 138 -16.50 -7.96 30.47
N ASP A 139 -17.81 -8.12 30.25
CA ASP A 139 -18.45 -9.43 30.17
C ASP A 139 -17.92 -10.24 28.98
N GLN A 140 -17.81 -9.61 27.81
CA GLN A 140 -17.22 -10.20 26.61
C GLN A 140 -15.74 -10.55 26.81
N TYR A 141 -15.01 -9.76 27.60
CA TYR A 141 -13.63 -10.10 27.96
C TYR A 141 -13.57 -11.37 28.80
N LEU A 142 -14.50 -11.56 29.76
CA LEU A 142 -14.56 -12.75 30.59
C LEU A 142 -15.02 -14.00 29.82
N MET A 143 -15.91 -13.82 28.84
CA MET A 143 -16.42 -14.91 27.99
C MET A 143 -15.58 -15.16 26.73
N LEU A 144 -14.51 -14.40 26.50
CA LEU A 144 -13.70 -14.43 25.28
C LEU A 144 -13.32 -15.85 24.79
N PRO A 145 -12.91 -16.80 25.65
CA PRO A 145 -12.55 -18.15 25.21
C PRO A 145 -13.72 -18.95 24.63
N ASP A 146 -14.95 -18.64 25.05
CA ASP A 146 -16.17 -19.36 24.66
C ASP A 146 -16.87 -18.73 23.45
N VAL A 147 -16.79 -17.39 23.30
CA VAL A 147 -17.49 -16.65 22.24
C VAL A 147 -16.63 -16.32 21.02
N SER A 148 -15.31 -16.27 21.17
CA SER A 148 -14.42 -15.87 20.08
C SER A 148 -14.10 -17.02 19.14
N LEU A 149 -14.02 -16.72 17.84
CA LEU A 149 -13.59 -17.70 16.81
C LEU A 149 -12.06 -17.88 16.77
N GLY A 150 -11.33 -16.93 17.35
CA GLY A 150 -9.86 -16.93 17.41
C GLY A 150 -9.35 -17.52 18.72
N ARG A 151 -8.10 -18.00 18.73
CA ARG A 151 -7.47 -18.53 19.95
C ARG A 151 -6.75 -17.41 20.69
N TYR A 152 -7.43 -16.80 21.66
CA TYR A 152 -6.85 -15.76 22.52
C TYR A 152 -6.55 -16.32 23.92
N ALA A 153 -5.47 -15.83 24.53
CA ALA A 153 -5.08 -16.19 25.88
C ALA A 153 -4.85 -14.93 26.72
N TYR A 154 -5.28 -14.97 27.97
CA TYR A 154 -5.08 -13.85 28.89
C TYR A 154 -3.63 -13.75 29.32
N VAL A 155 -3.10 -12.53 29.32
CA VAL A 155 -1.78 -12.23 29.86
C VAL A 155 -1.95 -11.65 31.25
N ARG A 156 -1.29 -12.28 32.23
CA ARG A 156 -1.42 -11.94 33.64
C ARG A 156 -0.22 -11.11 34.07
N GLY A 157 -0.44 -9.85 34.41
CA GLY A 157 0.61 -8.94 34.86
C GLY A 157 1.54 -8.44 33.74
N GLY A 158 2.09 -7.25 33.98
CA GLY A 158 2.95 -6.48 33.09
C GLY A 158 2.99 -5.06 33.63
N GLY A 159 4.14 -4.40 33.67
CA GLY A 159 4.23 -3.05 34.26
C GLY A 159 3.23 -2.07 33.62
N GLY A 160 2.54 -1.28 34.44
CA GLY A 160 1.44 -0.39 34.05
C GLY A 160 0.30 -0.40 35.09
N PRO A 161 -0.90 0.10 34.75
CA PRO A 161 -2.09 0.09 35.64
C PRO A 161 -2.62 -1.32 36.00
N TRP A 162 -1.88 -2.38 35.65
CA TRP A 162 -2.19 -3.76 36.03
C TRP A 162 -1.65 -4.06 37.43
N ALA A 163 -2.37 -3.59 38.46
CA ALA A 163 -2.10 -3.98 39.84
C ALA A 163 -2.37 -5.48 40.05
N ASN A 164 -1.50 -6.16 40.80
CA ASN A 164 -1.73 -7.50 41.39
C ASN A 164 -2.06 -8.64 40.41
N GLY A 165 -1.55 -8.60 39.18
CA GLY A 165 -1.75 -9.69 38.21
C GLY A 165 -3.18 -9.75 37.67
N SER A 166 -3.89 -8.63 37.63
CA SER A 166 -5.08 -8.51 36.78
C SER A 166 -4.70 -8.57 35.30
N ALA A 167 -5.55 -9.18 34.48
CA ALA A 167 -5.40 -9.25 33.03
C ALA A 167 -6.19 -8.14 32.30
N LEU A 168 -7.14 -7.51 33.00
CA LEU A 168 -7.95 -6.38 32.53
C LEU A 168 -7.91 -5.27 33.60
N ALA A 169 -7.71 -4.03 33.17
CA ALA A 169 -7.80 -2.85 34.04
C ALA A 169 -8.78 -1.86 33.41
N LEU A 170 -9.75 -1.41 34.19
CA LEU A 170 -10.66 -0.33 33.84
C LEU A 170 -10.18 0.92 34.58
N CYS A 171 -9.65 1.90 33.85
CA CYS A 171 -9.11 3.13 34.44
C CYS A 171 -10.10 4.28 34.23
N GLN A 172 -10.40 5.02 35.29
CA GLN A 172 -11.21 6.23 35.19
C GLN A 172 -10.33 7.47 35.30
N GLN A 173 -10.28 8.31 34.28
CA GLN A 173 -9.56 9.59 34.34
C GLN A 173 -10.53 10.73 34.58
N TYR A 174 -10.27 11.54 35.61
CA TYR A 174 -11.10 12.69 35.97
C TYR A 174 -10.25 13.82 36.55
N TYR A 175 -10.76 15.06 36.50
CA TYR A 175 -10.11 16.21 37.11
C TYR A 175 -10.07 16.07 38.63
N HIS A 176 -8.90 16.31 39.22
CA HIS A 176 -8.70 16.26 40.67
C HIS A 176 -9.73 17.12 41.43
N ARG A 177 -10.04 18.29 40.87
CA ARG A 177 -11.14 19.16 41.28
C ARG A 177 -11.85 19.66 40.03
N GLY A 178 -13.16 19.50 39.96
CA GLY A 178 -13.95 19.84 38.77
C GLY A 178 -15.35 20.26 39.14
N HIS A 179 -15.47 21.33 39.92
CA HIS A 179 -16.78 21.89 40.24
C HIS A 179 -17.22 22.80 39.10
N VAL A 180 -18.33 22.44 38.44
CA VAL A 180 -18.91 23.22 37.34
C VAL A 180 -20.37 23.42 37.67
N ASP A 181 -20.76 24.67 37.93
CA ASP A 181 -22.14 25.07 38.15
C ASP A 181 -22.58 26.02 37.01
N PRO A 182 -23.17 25.47 35.93
CA PRO A 182 -23.60 26.26 34.80
C PRO A 182 -24.81 27.15 35.12
N ALA A 183 -25.53 26.94 36.24
CA ALA A 183 -26.66 27.80 36.61
C ALA A 183 -26.18 29.15 37.16
N ASN A 184 -24.99 29.18 37.76
CA ASN A 184 -24.38 30.36 38.37
C ASN A 184 -23.18 30.91 37.56
N ASP A 185 -22.93 30.39 36.36
CA ASP A 185 -21.78 30.73 35.51
C ASP A 185 -20.41 30.59 36.22
N THR A 186 -20.30 29.66 37.18
CA THR A 186 -19.05 29.46 37.95
C THR A 186 -18.45 28.08 37.69
N PHE A 187 -17.12 28.03 37.61
CA PHE A 187 -16.36 26.79 37.53
C PHE A 187 -15.04 26.92 38.29
N ASP A 188 -14.64 25.84 38.94
CA ASP A 188 -13.38 25.68 39.67
C ASP A 188 -12.79 24.32 39.28
N ILE A 189 -11.81 24.37 38.38
CA ILE A 189 -11.21 23.19 37.76
C ILE A 189 -9.71 23.19 38.03
N ASP A 190 -9.24 22.11 38.66
CA ASP A 190 -7.83 21.75 38.73
C ASP A 190 -7.51 20.84 37.53
N PRO A 191 -6.63 21.27 36.61
CA PRO A 191 -6.31 20.52 35.40
C PRO A 191 -5.51 19.23 35.69
N MET A 192 -5.10 18.99 36.94
CA MET A 192 -4.46 17.74 37.33
C MET A 192 -5.42 16.56 37.09
N VAL A 193 -4.97 15.59 36.28
CA VAL A 193 -5.71 14.36 36.00
C VAL A 193 -5.38 13.31 37.05
N VAL A 194 -6.40 12.80 37.70
CA VAL A 194 -6.32 11.64 38.61
C VAL A 194 -6.81 10.41 37.85
N THR A 195 -6.12 9.29 38.04
CA THR A 195 -6.57 7.98 37.55
C THR A 195 -7.16 7.21 38.72
N GLY A 196 -8.46 6.94 38.70
CA GLY A 196 -9.12 6.01 39.60
C GLY A 196 -8.90 4.56 39.15
N GLU A 197 -8.65 3.70 40.13
CA GLU A 197 -8.60 2.23 40.00
C GLU A 197 -9.97 1.60 40.31
#